data_AF-A0A1L0DHY1-F1
#
_entry.id   AF-A0A1L0DHY1-F1
#
_cell.length_a   1.000
_cell.length_b   1.000
_cell.length_c   1.000
_cell.angle_alpha   90.00
_cell.angle_beta   90.00
_cell.angle_gamma   90.00
#
_symmetry.space_group_name_H-M   'P 1'
#
loop_
_entity.id
_entity.type
_entity.pdbx_description
1 polymer ?
#
loop_
_entity_poly.entity_id
_entity_poly.type
_entity_poly.pdbx_seq_one_letter_code
_entity_poly.pdbx_strand_id
1 'polypeptide(L)'
;MVSLEHIHDCLQAQPNSSEIATTLNNLGTLLRDESNRADPLLLNIIPLVLSLYNAEPSEVIRVLVNYTADNDENRVYLTSQDPLVHDFWAEAMSQLNDTTLGLHTVLLFTQFIHNVDDDKKKIMLTSLLDLGVAERLLDYCSTCEENNNRDNLSMPLELLAEFTALNPKKFGLKDLLWVIHISSGIINECDSEDYNEMLLYSSQIALNVTNVDQLDGLPSSETSPILEIYDLMNKIPSDLENIAHIKRNFFSTCGNISSYIDYDNMLDLVLNSENLIKTNNDLYVAAALAILIGNCVSSKETQLEVIDQLRQLAGFEAIVEAVLRLQFGDVVQYQALHFFNNLFTDETADIILKEENISHLVRISKVVVDNCKYYKEIGGIYYKFMRKLVTTGFVGDRNVFLYGDVWNQLASAESDSGKGEVEMLLLQAISTSPVSKTQWIANSALVQNLLAETLSVEGTIDGTLILAKIKTLAVLLQNYSCTDMEASLGPETFVKTFAEPFYKLMEQLSQTLAESTTNHNAAGQKAAVANNTKYVAAIAAEKFSQFQTPEPLYQQIVTVCSAIVRH
;
A
#
# COMPACT_ATOMS: atom_id res chain seq x y z
N MET A 1 -54.72 5.82 22.85
CA MET A 1 -53.28 5.72 22.55
C MET A 1 -52.78 4.53 23.35
N VAL A 2 -52.17 3.54 22.70
CA VAL A 2 -51.60 2.38 23.40
C VAL A 2 -50.29 2.84 24.06
N SER A 3 -50.09 2.55 25.35
CA SER A 3 -48.85 2.88 26.09
C SER A 3 -47.99 1.63 26.32
N LEU A 4 -46.72 1.81 26.71
CA LEU A 4 -45.83 0.69 27.03
C LEU A 4 -46.33 -0.13 28.22
N GLU A 5 -46.99 0.49 29.22
CA GLU A 5 -47.61 -0.24 30.34
C GLU A 5 -48.73 -1.15 29.85
N HIS A 6 -49.56 -0.67 28.92
CA HIS A 6 -50.61 -1.50 28.33
C HIS A 6 -50.02 -2.70 27.55
N ILE A 7 -48.94 -2.49 26.79
CA ILE A 7 -48.24 -3.57 26.10
C ILE A 7 -47.71 -4.60 27.10
N HIS A 8 -47.03 -4.14 28.14
CA HIS A 8 -46.47 -5.01 29.17
C HIS A 8 -47.54 -5.88 29.83
N ASP A 9 -48.65 -5.27 30.27
CA ASP A 9 -49.76 -5.97 30.91
C ASP A 9 -50.40 -7.01 29.97
N CYS A 10 -50.55 -6.66 28.67
CA CYS A 10 -51.07 -7.57 27.66
C CYS A 10 -50.16 -8.78 27.45
N LEU A 11 -48.85 -8.59 27.31
CA LEU A 11 -47.90 -9.69 27.10
C LEU A 11 -47.78 -10.60 28.33
N GLN A 12 -47.85 -10.02 29.54
CA GLN A 12 -47.84 -10.80 30.79
C GLN A 12 -49.07 -11.68 30.97
N ALA A 13 -50.22 -11.28 30.43
CA ALA A 13 -51.48 -12.00 30.57
C ALA A 13 -51.56 -13.31 29.75
N GLN A 14 -50.50 -13.69 29.02
CA GLN A 14 -50.45 -14.84 28.11
C GLN A 14 -51.58 -14.80 27.06
N PRO A 15 -51.55 -13.79 26.15
CA PRO A 15 -52.63 -13.55 25.21
C PRO A 15 -52.79 -14.69 24.19
N ASN A 16 -53.98 -14.81 23.60
CA ASN A 16 -54.17 -15.71 22.45
C ASN A 16 -53.42 -15.20 21.19
N SER A 17 -53.26 -16.03 20.16
CA SER A 17 -52.47 -15.68 18.96
C SER A 17 -52.90 -14.35 18.29
N SER A 18 -54.20 -14.06 18.19
CA SER A 18 -54.66 -12.79 17.59
C SER A 18 -54.30 -11.56 18.43
N GLU A 19 -54.31 -11.70 19.75
CA GLU A 19 -53.93 -10.65 20.69
C GLU A 19 -52.40 -10.45 20.71
N ILE A 20 -51.61 -11.52 20.56
CA ILE A 20 -50.16 -11.45 20.43
C ILE A 20 -49.78 -10.60 19.21
N ALA A 21 -50.27 -10.95 18.02
CA ALA A 21 -49.94 -10.24 16.78
C ALA A 21 -50.30 -8.74 16.85
N THR A 22 -51.48 -8.41 17.39
CA THR A 22 -51.92 -7.03 17.58
C THR A 22 -51.03 -6.27 18.57
N THR A 23 -50.64 -6.92 19.67
CA THR A 23 -49.81 -6.32 20.72
C THR A 23 -48.40 -6.04 20.21
N LEU A 24 -47.78 -7.00 19.52
CA LEU A 24 -46.46 -6.81 18.90
C LEU A 24 -46.50 -5.73 17.81
N ASN A 25 -47.58 -5.68 17.01
CA ASN A 25 -47.76 -4.63 16.02
C ASN A 25 -47.75 -3.22 16.62
N ASN A 26 -48.52 -3.05 17.71
CA ASN A 26 -48.58 -1.80 18.46
C ASN A 26 -47.22 -1.46 19.09
N LEU A 27 -46.54 -2.43 19.70
CA LEU A 27 -45.21 -2.23 20.28
C LEU A 27 -44.19 -1.79 19.23
N GLY A 28 -44.10 -2.51 18.10
CA GLY A 28 -43.19 -2.13 17.03
C GLY A 28 -43.51 -0.77 16.42
N THR A 29 -44.76 -0.30 16.51
CA THR A 29 -45.12 1.08 16.10
C THR A 29 -44.64 2.11 17.12
N LEU A 30 -44.80 1.83 18.42
CA LEU A 30 -44.32 2.70 19.50
C LEU A 30 -42.80 2.87 19.48
N LEU A 31 -42.07 1.79 19.21
CA LEU A 31 -40.61 1.77 19.17
C LEU A 31 -40.00 2.58 18.01
N ARG A 32 -40.82 3.12 17.10
CA ARG A 32 -40.34 4.11 16.11
C ARG A 32 -39.95 5.44 16.76
N ASP A 33 -40.48 5.74 17.95
CA ASP A 33 -40.11 6.92 18.74
C ASP A 33 -38.91 6.60 19.65
N GLU A 34 -37.89 7.46 19.60
CA GLU A 34 -36.67 7.33 20.40
C GLU A 34 -36.97 7.37 21.91
N SER A 35 -37.93 8.18 22.34
CA SER A 35 -38.26 8.27 23.77
C SER A 35 -38.80 6.95 24.31
N ASN A 36 -39.51 6.18 23.47
CA ASN A 36 -40.01 4.87 23.86
C ASN A 36 -38.88 3.84 23.88
N ARG A 37 -37.91 3.91 22.95
CA ARG A 37 -36.74 3.01 22.93
C ARG A 37 -35.84 3.17 24.16
N ALA A 38 -35.79 4.37 24.72
CA ALA A 38 -35.03 4.67 25.93
C ALA A 38 -35.81 4.42 27.24
N ASP A 39 -37.06 3.95 27.16
CA ASP A 39 -37.89 3.74 28.35
C ASP A 39 -37.41 2.51 29.15
N PRO A 40 -37.13 2.66 30.46
CA PRO A 40 -36.68 1.54 31.30
C PRO A 40 -37.65 0.35 31.37
N LEU A 41 -38.95 0.55 31.09
CA LEU A 41 -39.93 -0.52 31.08
C LEU A 41 -39.64 -1.57 30.00
N LEU A 42 -38.92 -1.21 28.94
CA LEU A 42 -38.52 -2.16 27.89
C LEU A 42 -37.66 -3.31 28.40
N LEU A 43 -36.89 -3.10 29.48
CA LEU A 43 -36.12 -4.17 30.13
C LEU A 43 -37.01 -5.31 30.65
N ASN A 44 -38.30 -5.04 30.89
CA ASN A 44 -39.29 -6.05 31.29
C ASN A 44 -40.15 -6.55 30.12
N ILE A 45 -40.28 -5.77 29.04
CA ILE A 45 -41.09 -6.12 27.87
C ILE A 45 -40.32 -7.02 26.91
N ILE A 46 -39.06 -6.71 26.61
CA ILE A 46 -38.29 -7.42 25.59
C ILE A 46 -38.09 -8.91 25.91
N PRO A 47 -37.81 -9.34 27.16
CA PRO A 47 -37.78 -10.77 27.49
C PRO A 47 -39.09 -11.51 27.12
N LEU A 48 -40.25 -10.86 27.30
CA LEU A 48 -41.54 -11.42 26.90
C LEU A 48 -41.66 -11.51 25.38
N VAL A 49 -41.20 -10.48 24.65
CA VAL A 49 -41.15 -10.48 23.18
C VAL A 49 -40.28 -11.62 22.64
N LEU A 50 -39.08 -11.83 23.19
CA LEU A 50 -38.19 -12.92 22.79
C LEU A 50 -38.85 -14.29 22.95
N SER A 51 -39.60 -14.51 24.04
CA SER A 51 -40.31 -15.77 24.29
C SER A 51 -41.41 -16.09 23.26
N LEU A 52 -41.85 -15.08 22.48
CA LEU A 52 -42.89 -15.20 21.47
C LEU A 52 -42.35 -15.44 20.06
N TYR A 53 -41.03 -15.56 19.88
CA TYR A 53 -40.40 -15.74 18.57
C TYR A 53 -41.00 -16.90 17.78
N ASN A 54 -41.18 -18.07 18.42
CA ASN A 54 -41.76 -19.25 17.78
C ASN A 54 -43.24 -19.09 17.39
N ALA A 55 -43.96 -18.14 17.99
CA ALA A 55 -45.36 -17.88 17.67
C ALA A 55 -45.51 -16.86 16.54
N GLU A 56 -44.73 -15.78 16.56
CA GLU A 56 -44.84 -14.65 15.62
C GLU A 56 -43.45 -14.15 15.17
N PRO A 57 -42.64 -14.97 14.46
CA PRO A 57 -41.21 -14.70 14.25
C PRO A 57 -40.93 -13.41 13.48
N SER A 58 -41.65 -13.15 12.39
CA SER A 58 -41.49 -11.93 11.58
C SER A 58 -41.78 -10.67 12.38
N GLU A 59 -42.82 -10.71 13.21
CA GLU A 59 -43.27 -9.55 13.96
C GLU A 59 -42.38 -9.30 15.17
N VAL A 60 -41.87 -10.37 15.81
CA VAL A 60 -40.82 -10.27 16.84
C VAL A 60 -39.56 -9.64 16.25
N ILE A 61 -39.05 -10.10 15.10
CA ILE A 61 -37.87 -9.49 14.48
C ILE A 61 -38.12 -8.01 14.16
N ARG A 62 -39.30 -7.66 13.62
CA ARG A 62 -39.66 -6.26 13.34
C ARG A 62 -39.63 -5.40 14.61
N VAL A 63 -40.14 -5.91 15.73
CA VAL A 63 -40.06 -5.26 17.04
C VAL A 63 -38.61 -5.07 17.45
N LEU A 64 -37.76 -6.10 17.29
CA LEU A 64 -36.35 -6.04 17.67
C LEU A 64 -35.54 -5.07 16.80
N VAL A 65 -35.80 -5.00 15.49
CA VAL A 65 -35.20 -4.00 14.59
C VAL A 65 -35.51 -2.59 15.07
N ASN A 66 -36.78 -2.31 15.41
CA ASN A 66 -37.15 -1.01 15.94
C ASN A 66 -36.61 -0.78 17.35
N TYR A 67 -36.48 -1.81 18.17
CA TYR A 67 -35.91 -1.72 19.52
C TYR A 67 -34.43 -1.32 19.47
N THR A 68 -33.66 -1.87 18.53
CA THR A 68 -32.23 -1.60 18.39
C THR A 68 -31.89 -0.37 17.54
N ALA A 69 -32.86 0.19 16.81
CA ALA A 69 -32.65 1.37 15.98
C ALA A 69 -32.11 2.57 16.80
N ASP A 70 -30.91 3.04 16.44
CA ASP A 70 -30.21 4.15 17.08
C ASP A 70 -30.13 4.06 18.62
N ASN A 71 -30.06 2.85 19.19
CA ASN A 71 -29.96 2.65 20.63
C ASN A 71 -28.94 1.56 21.00
N ASP A 72 -27.76 1.99 21.43
CA ASP A 72 -26.65 1.11 21.79
C ASP A 72 -26.91 0.23 23.00
N GLU A 73 -27.65 0.72 24.01
CA GLU A 73 -27.94 -0.07 25.22
C GLU A 73 -28.82 -1.28 24.87
N ASN A 74 -29.80 -1.06 24.00
CA ASN A 74 -30.70 -2.07 23.49
C ASN A 74 -29.96 -3.10 22.63
N ARG A 75 -29.04 -2.65 21.77
CA ARG A 75 -28.16 -3.53 20.99
C ARG A 75 -27.27 -4.38 21.91
N VAL A 76 -26.63 -3.76 22.91
CA VAL A 76 -25.79 -4.48 23.90
C VAL A 76 -26.58 -5.53 24.67
N TYR A 77 -27.85 -5.26 25.02
CA TYR A 77 -28.73 -6.25 25.64
C TYR A 77 -28.94 -7.48 24.74
N LEU A 78 -29.17 -7.28 23.43
CA LEU A 78 -29.34 -8.38 22.48
C LEU A 78 -28.03 -9.13 22.16
N THR A 79 -26.87 -8.67 22.62
CA THR A 79 -25.62 -9.45 22.57
C THR A 79 -25.18 -9.94 23.95
N SER A 80 -26.06 -9.86 24.95
CA SER A 80 -25.74 -10.26 26.33
C SER A 80 -25.75 -11.79 26.52
N GLN A 81 -25.37 -12.22 27.72
CA GLN A 81 -25.39 -13.64 28.13
C GLN A 81 -26.74 -14.08 28.72
N ASP A 82 -27.81 -13.30 28.50
CA ASP A 82 -29.17 -13.68 28.92
C ASP A 82 -29.61 -14.96 28.18
N PRO A 83 -30.07 -16.01 28.90
CA PRO A 83 -30.54 -17.25 28.28
C PRO A 83 -31.61 -17.05 27.21
N LEU A 84 -32.54 -16.10 27.40
CA LEU A 84 -33.60 -15.85 26.41
C LEU A 84 -33.06 -15.23 25.12
N VAL A 85 -32.01 -14.42 25.23
CA VAL A 85 -31.31 -13.85 24.07
C VAL A 85 -30.55 -14.94 23.32
N HIS A 86 -29.87 -15.84 24.04
CA HIS A 86 -29.21 -17.00 23.44
C HIS A 86 -30.20 -17.94 22.74
N ASP A 87 -31.32 -18.27 23.38
CA ASP A 87 -32.38 -19.12 22.80
C ASP A 87 -32.98 -18.47 21.54
N PHE A 88 -33.22 -17.16 21.58
CA PHE A 88 -33.67 -16.40 20.42
C PHE A 88 -32.67 -16.50 19.26
N TRP A 89 -31.38 -16.24 19.50
CA TRP A 89 -30.39 -16.31 18.43
C TRP A 89 -30.23 -17.73 17.89
N ALA A 90 -30.22 -18.75 18.75
CA ALA A 90 -30.14 -20.14 18.31
C ALA A 90 -31.27 -20.49 17.33
N GLU A 91 -32.49 -20.07 17.63
CA GLU A 91 -33.64 -20.31 16.76
C GLU A 91 -33.60 -19.43 15.50
N ALA A 92 -33.35 -18.12 15.63
CA ALA A 92 -33.27 -17.20 14.49
C ALA A 92 -32.20 -17.62 13.47
N MET A 93 -31.03 -18.05 13.95
CA MET A 93 -29.95 -18.56 13.09
C MET A 93 -30.32 -19.86 12.39
N SER A 94 -31.19 -20.69 12.98
CA SER A 94 -31.65 -21.93 12.34
C SER A 94 -32.60 -21.67 11.17
N GLN A 95 -33.29 -20.51 11.18
CA GLN A 95 -34.25 -20.08 10.16
C GLN A 95 -33.62 -19.12 9.14
N LEU A 96 -32.32 -18.84 9.21
CA LEU A 96 -31.68 -17.82 8.37
C LEU A 96 -31.83 -18.10 6.87
N ASN A 97 -31.89 -19.37 6.46
CA ASN A 97 -32.05 -19.75 5.05
C ASN A 97 -33.50 -19.63 4.54
N ASP A 98 -34.48 -19.31 5.39
CA ASP A 98 -35.81 -18.93 4.92
C ASP A 98 -35.75 -17.57 4.21
N THR A 99 -36.36 -17.44 3.04
CA THR A 99 -36.22 -16.23 2.21
C THR A 99 -36.72 -14.97 2.91
N THR A 100 -37.82 -15.05 3.67
CA THR A 100 -38.44 -13.87 4.29
C THR A 100 -37.89 -13.63 5.68
N LEU A 101 -37.86 -14.66 6.53
CA LEU A 101 -37.33 -14.57 7.88
C LEU A 101 -35.82 -14.33 7.88
N GLY A 102 -35.10 -14.93 6.94
CA GLY A 102 -33.67 -14.69 6.73
C GLY A 102 -33.37 -13.24 6.44
N LEU A 103 -34.08 -12.63 5.48
CA LEU A 103 -33.92 -11.21 5.16
C LEU A 103 -34.21 -10.30 6.37
N HIS A 104 -35.28 -10.57 7.12
CA HIS A 104 -35.58 -9.81 8.33
C HIS A 104 -34.50 -9.98 9.42
N THR A 105 -33.93 -11.18 9.54
CA THR A 105 -32.86 -11.46 10.51
C THR A 105 -31.56 -10.77 10.11
N VAL A 106 -31.23 -10.76 8.82
CA VAL A 106 -30.10 -9.98 8.28
C VAL A 106 -30.32 -8.48 8.52
N LEU A 107 -31.54 -7.98 8.30
CA LEU A 107 -31.88 -6.58 8.61
C LEU A 107 -31.66 -6.28 10.10
N LEU A 108 -32.02 -7.20 11.01
CA LEU A 108 -31.71 -7.05 12.43
C LEU A 108 -30.19 -7.00 12.68
N PHE A 109 -29.38 -7.81 12.00
CA PHE A 109 -27.92 -7.74 12.13
C PHE A 109 -27.34 -6.39 11.68
N THR A 110 -27.87 -5.77 10.62
CA THR A 110 -27.37 -4.45 10.16
C THR A 110 -27.53 -3.36 11.22
N GLN A 111 -28.50 -3.50 12.14
CA GLN A 111 -28.68 -2.55 13.25
C GLN A 111 -27.47 -2.48 14.19
N PHE A 112 -26.60 -3.49 14.20
CA PHE A 112 -25.41 -3.55 15.04
C PHE A 112 -24.16 -2.90 14.41
N ILE A 113 -24.25 -2.42 13.17
CA ILE A 113 -23.15 -1.75 12.47
C ILE A 113 -23.44 -0.31 12.07
N HIS A 114 -24.72 0.08 11.98
CA HIS A 114 -25.14 1.43 11.59
C HIS A 114 -25.40 2.35 12.79
N ASN A 115 -24.88 3.58 12.73
CA ASN A 115 -25.02 4.60 13.78
C ASN A 115 -24.65 4.07 15.18
N VAL A 116 -23.51 3.38 15.28
CA VAL A 116 -22.98 2.83 16.53
C VAL A 116 -21.65 3.49 16.83
N ASP A 117 -21.38 3.76 18.11
CA ASP A 117 -20.04 4.09 18.59
C ASP A 117 -19.04 2.95 18.30
N ASP A 118 -17.85 3.27 17.80
CA ASP A 118 -16.87 2.28 17.32
C ASP A 118 -16.47 1.25 18.38
N ASP A 119 -16.30 1.68 19.65
CA ASP A 119 -15.90 0.79 20.74
C ASP A 119 -17.03 -0.21 21.04
N LYS A 120 -18.29 0.25 21.04
CA LYS A 120 -19.44 -0.63 21.24
C LYS A 120 -19.70 -1.54 20.04
N LYS A 121 -19.56 -1.03 18.82
CA LYS A 121 -19.65 -1.81 17.57
C LYS A 121 -18.70 -3.01 17.65
N LYS A 122 -17.46 -2.79 18.08
CA LYS A 122 -16.47 -3.84 18.26
C LYS A 122 -16.90 -4.91 19.27
N ILE A 123 -17.45 -4.52 20.42
CA ILE A 123 -17.94 -5.46 21.44
C ILE A 123 -19.08 -6.31 20.86
N MET A 124 -20.08 -5.67 20.25
CA MET A 124 -21.27 -6.37 19.73
C MET A 124 -20.92 -7.30 18.58
N LEU A 125 -20.08 -6.85 17.63
CA LEU A 125 -19.60 -7.69 16.54
C LEU A 125 -18.77 -8.88 17.05
N THR A 126 -17.99 -8.71 18.12
CA THR A 126 -17.28 -9.84 18.74
C THR A 126 -18.26 -10.86 19.28
N SER A 127 -19.31 -10.43 19.98
CA SER A 127 -20.34 -11.33 20.49
C SER A 127 -21.12 -12.04 19.38
N LEU A 128 -21.49 -11.33 18.30
CA LEU A 128 -22.14 -11.94 17.13
C LEU A 128 -21.21 -12.95 16.43
N LEU A 129 -19.91 -12.66 16.37
CA LEU A 129 -18.92 -13.57 15.82
C LEU A 129 -18.77 -14.85 16.65
N ASP A 130 -18.83 -14.74 17.98
CA ASP A 130 -18.81 -15.89 18.91
C ASP A 130 -20.09 -16.75 18.81
N LEU A 131 -21.22 -16.14 18.44
CA LEU A 131 -22.47 -16.84 18.13
C LEU A 131 -22.46 -17.57 16.78
N GLY A 132 -21.41 -17.40 15.97
CA GLY A 132 -21.29 -18.03 14.65
C GLY A 132 -22.11 -17.35 13.55
N VAL A 133 -22.40 -16.05 13.69
CA VAL A 133 -23.18 -15.29 12.69
C VAL A 133 -22.46 -15.24 11.35
N ALA A 134 -21.14 -15.04 11.32
CA ALA A 134 -20.38 -14.94 10.08
C ALA A 134 -20.50 -16.22 9.22
N GLU A 135 -20.32 -17.39 9.82
CA GLU A 135 -20.43 -18.69 9.14
C GLU A 135 -21.82 -18.89 8.52
N ARG A 136 -22.86 -18.44 9.24
CA ARG A 136 -24.25 -18.54 8.78
C ARG A 136 -24.60 -17.52 7.70
N LEU A 137 -24.01 -16.33 7.74
CA LEU A 137 -24.14 -15.35 6.66
C LEU A 137 -23.51 -15.88 5.36
N LEU A 138 -22.38 -16.60 5.44
CA LEU A 138 -21.79 -17.28 4.27
C LEU A 138 -22.75 -18.33 3.68
N ASP A 139 -23.39 -19.15 4.52
CA ASP A 139 -24.42 -20.12 4.09
C ASP A 139 -25.64 -19.41 3.46
N TYR A 140 -26.10 -18.32 4.07
CA TYR A 140 -27.23 -17.52 3.57
C TYR A 140 -26.95 -16.92 2.19
N CYS A 141 -25.78 -16.29 2.02
CA CYS A 141 -25.37 -15.72 0.74
C CYS A 141 -25.26 -16.80 -0.35
N SER A 142 -24.73 -17.97 -0.01
CA SER A 142 -24.66 -19.11 -0.94
C SER A 142 -26.07 -19.58 -1.35
N THR A 143 -27.01 -19.62 -0.39
CA THR A 143 -28.43 -19.92 -0.66
C THR A 143 -29.09 -18.86 -1.54
N CYS A 144 -28.75 -17.58 -1.37
CA CYS A 144 -29.25 -16.50 -2.22
C CYS A 144 -28.75 -16.66 -3.66
N GLU A 145 -27.48 -17.02 -3.85
CA GLU A 145 -26.90 -17.32 -5.15
C GLU A 145 -27.57 -18.52 -5.83
N GLU A 146 -27.70 -19.66 -5.14
CA GLU A 146 -28.34 -20.88 -5.67
C GLU A 146 -29.80 -20.63 -6.11
N ASN A 147 -30.51 -19.75 -5.42
CA ASN A 147 -31.89 -19.38 -5.73
C ASN A 147 -32.02 -18.18 -6.67
N ASN A 148 -30.91 -17.66 -7.19
CA ASN A 148 -30.86 -16.49 -8.07
C ASN A 148 -31.48 -15.21 -7.45
N ASN A 149 -31.40 -15.07 -6.12
CA ASN A 149 -31.88 -13.94 -5.32
C ASN A 149 -30.73 -13.00 -4.94
N ARG A 150 -29.94 -12.58 -5.94
CA ARG A 150 -28.70 -11.81 -5.71
C ARG A 150 -28.95 -10.41 -5.13
N ASP A 151 -30.14 -9.84 -5.29
CA ASP A 151 -30.54 -8.57 -4.68
C ASP A 151 -30.40 -8.58 -3.15
N ASN A 152 -30.53 -9.74 -2.51
CA ASN A 152 -30.42 -9.87 -1.06
C ASN A 152 -28.97 -9.97 -0.54
N LEU A 153 -27.97 -9.84 -1.41
CA LEU A 153 -26.55 -10.00 -1.03
C LEU A 153 -25.93 -8.74 -0.42
N SER A 154 -26.49 -7.54 -0.63
CA SER A 154 -25.85 -6.29 -0.20
C SER A 154 -25.62 -6.24 1.33
N MET A 155 -26.69 -6.35 2.12
CA MET A 155 -26.63 -6.33 3.60
C MET A 155 -25.73 -7.42 4.22
N PRO A 156 -25.83 -8.71 3.83
CA PRO A 156 -24.96 -9.72 4.43
C PRO A 156 -23.49 -9.55 4.00
N LEU A 157 -23.19 -9.05 2.80
CA LEU A 157 -21.82 -8.72 2.40
C LEU A 157 -21.25 -7.54 3.20
N GLU A 158 -22.05 -6.50 3.46
CA GLU A 158 -21.65 -5.39 4.34
C GLU A 158 -21.25 -5.91 5.73
N LEU A 159 -22.07 -6.77 6.34
CA LEU A 159 -21.78 -7.38 7.64
C LEU A 159 -20.53 -8.28 7.61
N LEU A 160 -20.36 -9.08 6.55
CA LEU A 160 -19.16 -9.91 6.40
C LEU A 160 -17.88 -9.08 6.23
N ALA A 161 -17.96 -7.91 5.57
CA ALA A 161 -16.83 -6.99 5.49
C ALA A 161 -16.42 -6.48 6.89
N GLU A 162 -17.38 -6.21 7.77
CA GLU A 162 -17.13 -5.82 9.16
C GLU A 162 -16.55 -6.96 9.99
N PHE A 163 -17.08 -8.18 9.88
CA PHE A 163 -16.54 -9.35 10.60
C PHE A 163 -15.11 -9.69 10.17
N THR A 164 -14.82 -9.64 8.87
CA THR A 164 -13.47 -9.90 8.35
C THR A 164 -12.48 -8.80 8.73
N ALA A 165 -12.92 -7.54 8.82
CA ALA A 165 -12.07 -6.45 9.32
C ALA A 165 -11.75 -6.63 10.82
N LEU A 166 -12.74 -7.08 11.60
CA LEU A 166 -12.60 -7.27 13.05
C LEU A 166 -11.66 -8.42 13.40
N ASN A 167 -11.77 -9.56 12.72
CA ASN A 167 -11.01 -10.76 13.03
C ASN A 167 -10.65 -11.55 11.75
N PRO A 168 -9.70 -11.03 10.94
CA PRO A 168 -9.37 -11.64 9.65
C PRO A 168 -8.83 -13.08 9.79
N LYS A 169 -8.17 -13.39 10.91
CA LYS A 169 -7.60 -14.72 11.20
C LYS A 169 -8.64 -15.82 11.39
N LYS A 170 -9.92 -15.49 11.55
CA LYS A 170 -11.00 -16.50 11.62
C LYS A 170 -11.35 -17.06 10.22
N PHE A 171 -10.94 -16.36 9.17
CA PHE A 171 -11.26 -16.68 7.78
C PHE A 171 -10.02 -17.23 7.08
N GLY A 172 -10.23 -18.10 6.09
CA GLY A 172 -9.16 -18.81 5.39
C GLY A 172 -9.32 -18.84 3.88
N LEU A 173 -8.55 -19.70 3.21
CA LEU A 173 -8.60 -19.84 1.75
C LEU A 173 -10.00 -20.14 1.20
N LYS A 174 -10.77 -20.99 1.89
CA LYS A 174 -12.13 -21.34 1.47
C LYS A 174 -13.00 -20.09 1.34
N ASP A 175 -12.89 -19.17 2.29
CA ASP A 175 -13.69 -17.95 2.32
C ASP A 175 -13.23 -16.97 1.23
N LEU A 176 -11.91 -16.88 1.00
CA LEU A 176 -11.37 -16.11 -0.13
C LEU A 176 -11.89 -16.62 -1.48
N LEU A 177 -11.81 -17.93 -1.73
CA LEU A 177 -12.31 -18.54 -2.97
C LEU A 177 -13.83 -18.32 -3.13
N TRP A 178 -14.58 -18.39 -2.04
CA TRP A 178 -16.01 -18.07 -2.03
C TRP A 178 -16.28 -16.61 -2.40
N VAL A 179 -15.51 -15.66 -1.86
CA VAL A 179 -15.65 -14.23 -2.21
C VAL A 179 -15.35 -13.99 -3.69
N ILE A 180 -14.32 -14.64 -4.23
CA ILE A 180 -13.97 -14.55 -5.66
C ILE A 180 -15.14 -15.08 -6.51
N HIS A 181 -15.70 -16.22 -6.13
CA HIS A 181 -16.85 -16.81 -6.81
C HIS A 181 -18.07 -15.88 -6.80
N ILE A 182 -18.47 -15.39 -5.63
CA ILE A 182 -19.60 -14.46 -5.50
C ILE A 182 -19.36 -13.18 -6.29
N SER A 183 -18.15 -12.61 -6.24
CA SER A 183 -17.83 -11.40 -6.98
C SER A 183 -17.95 -11.61 -8.49
N SER A 184 -17.55 -12.78 -8.99
CA SER A 184 -17.78 -13.18 -10.38
C SER A 184 -19.26 -13.33 -10.71
N GLY A 185 -20.05 -13.96 -9.81
CA GLY A 185 -21.50 -14.08 -9.96
C GLY A 185 -22.20 -12.71 -10.01
N ILE A 186 -21.80 -11.79 -9.13
CA ILE A 186 -22.26 -10.40 -9.14
C ILE A 186 -21.97 -9.78 -10.51
N ILE A 187 -20.72 -9.82 -10.98
CA ILE A 187 -20.31 -9.20 -12.25
C ILE A 187 -21.10 -9.68 -13.46
N ASN A 188 -21.38 -10.98 -13.54
CA ASN A 188 -21.93 -11.57 -14.76
C ASN A 188 -23.48 -11.65 -14.76
N GLU A 189 -24.12 -11.65 -13.60
CA GLU A 189 -25.51 -12.10 -13.47
C GLU A 189 -26.39 -11.20 -12.58
N CYS A 190 -25.85 -10.13 -11.99
CA CYS A 190 -26.61 -9.27 -11.08
C CYS A 190 -27.10 -8.00 -11.78
N ASP A 191 -28.43 -7.82 -11.81
CA ASP A 191 -29.12 -6.64 -12.35
C ASP A 191 -29.53 -5.63 -11.24
N SER A 192 -29.01 -5.81 -10.02
CA SER A 192 -29.38 -5.01 -8.84
C SER A 192 -28.90 -3.55 -8.93
N GLU A 193 -29.67 -2.62 -8.38
CA GLU A 193 -29.24 -1.22 -8.19
C GLU A 193 -28.05 -1.13 -7.20
N ASP A 194 -27.95 -2.08 -6.27
CA ASP A 194 -26.89 -2.14 -5.24
C ASP A 194 -25.62 -2.85 -5.73
N TYR A 195 -25.55 -3.21 -7.02
CA TYR A 195 -24.43 -3.94 -7.63
C TYR A 195 -23.04 -3.34 -7.31
N ASN A 196 -22.94 -2.01 -7.34
CA ASN A 196 -21.70 -1.29 -7.04
C ASN A 196 -21.25 -1.46 -5.58
N GLU A 197 -22.19 -1.45 -4.64
CA GLU A 197 -21.93 -1.63 -3.21
C GLU A 197 -21.58 -3.09 -2.90
N MET A 198 -22.29 -4.04 -3.49
CA MET A 198 -22.00 -5.47 -3.35
C MET A 198 -20.55 -5.80 -3.75
N LEU A 199 -20.07 -5.26 -4.87
CA LEU A 199 -18.67 -5.44 -5.30
C LEU A 199 -17.66 -4.72 -4.40
N LEU A 200 -18.04 -3.55 -3.86
CA LEU A 200 -17.20 -2.85 -2.89
C LEU A 200 -17.02 -3.72 -1.64
N TYR A 201 -18.11 -4.22 -1.06
CA TYR A 201 -18.05 -5.09 0.12
C TYR A 201 -17.32 -6.39 -0.17
N SER A 202 -17.60 -7.07 -1.28
CA SER A 202 -16.92 -8.33 -1.62
C SER A 202 -15.41 -8.13 -1.80
N SER A 203 -14.99 -7.06 -2.47
CA SER A 203 -13.57 -6.73 -2.60
C SER A 203 -12.91 -6.42 -1.25
N GLN A 204 -13.63 -5.76 -0.34
CA GLN A 204 -13.16 -5.47 1.01
C GLN A 204 -12.99 -6.75 1.84
N ILE A 205 -13.91 -7.71 1.71
CA ILE A 205 -13.78 -9.03 2.36
C ILE A 205 -12.51 -9.72 1.86
N ALA A 206 -12.27 -9.78 0.54
CA ALA A 206 -11.05 -10.38 -0.02
C ALA A 206 -9.76 -9.73 0.50
N LEU A 207 -9.74 -8.39 0.61
CA LEU A 207 -8.63 -7.66 1.20
C LEU A 207 -8.43 -8.02 2.68
N ASN A 208 -9.50 -7.98 3.48
CA ASN A 208 -9.44 -8.25 4.92
C ASN A 208 -8.96 -9.68 5.22
N VAL A 209 -9.51 -10.68 4.53
CA VAL A 209 -9.13 -12.11 4.70
C VAL A 209 -7.64 -12.32 4.42
N THR A 210 -7.08 -11.59 3.46
CA THR A 210 -5.65 -11.68 3.11
C THR A 210 -4.76 -10.73 3.90
N ASN A 211 -5.30 -9.84 4.73
CA ASN A 211 -4.52 -8.93 5.55
C ASN A 211 -4.05 -9.61 6.86
N VAL A 212 -3.28 -10.67 6.70
CA VAL A 212 -2.72 -11.52 7.76
C VAL A 212 -1.28 -11.89 7.41
N ASP A 213 -0.51 -12.42 8.36
CA ASP A 213 0.89 -12.81 8.09
C ASP A 213 0.99 -14.01 7.11
N GLN A 214 0.01 -14.91 7.17
CA GLN A 214 -0.09 -16.11 6.35
C GLN A 214 -1.57 -16.54 6.30
N LEU A 215 -2.06 -16.87 5.11
CA LEU A 215 -3.41 -17.41 4.95
C LEU A 215 -3.40 -18.94 5.12
N ASP A 216 -4.28 -19.43 5.99
CA ASP A 216 -4.42 -20.86 6.24
C ASP A 216 -4.97 -21.60 5.01
N GLY A 217 -4.31 -22.71 4.67
CA GLY A 217 -4.75 -23.63 3.63
C GLY A 217 -4.36 -23.24 2.20
N LEU A 218 -3.45 -22.28 2.01
CA LEU A 218 -2.96 -21.89 0.68
C LEU A 218 -2.51 -23.11 -0.14
N PRO A 219 -2.91 -23.18 -1.42
CA PRO A 219 -2.68 -24.35 -2.24
C PRO A 219 -1.21 -24.45 -2.64
N SER A 220 -0.65 -25.65 -2.56
CA SER A 220 0.71 -25.93 -2.99
C SER A 220 0.83 -26.30 -4.48
N SER A 221 -0.27 -26.44 -5.24
CA SER A 221 -0.16 -26.70 -6.70
C SER A 221 -1.42 -26.67 -7.59
N GLU A 222 -2.67 -26.61 -7.10
CA GLU A 222 -3.84 -26.92 -7.98
C GLU A 222 -4.79 -25.75 -8.32
N THR A 223 -4.81 -24.66 -7.57
CA THR A 223 -5.65 -23.48 -7.87
C THR A 223 -4.90 -22.22 -7.43
N SER A 224 -4.68 -21.24 -8.32
CA SER A 224 -4.07 -19.97 -7.93
C SER A 224 -5.19 -18.93 -7.80
N PRO A 225 -5.57 -18.52 -6.56
CA PRO A 225 -6.62 -17.51 -6.36
C PRO A 225 -6.29 -16.19 -7.08
N ILE A 226 -5.00 -15.90 -7.24
CA ILE A 226 -4.52 -14.69 -7.90
C ILE A 226 -4.97 -14.64 -9.37
N LEU A 227 -4.92 -15.76 -10.09
CA LEU A 227 -5.34 -15.82 -11.48
C LEU A 227 -6.84 -15.56 -11.64
N GLU A 228 -7.65 -16.12 -10.74
CA GLU A 228 -9.09 -15.89 -10.73
C GLU A 228 -9.41 -14.41 -10.42
N ILE A 229 -8.65 -13.78 -9.52
CA ILE A 229 -8.76 -12.35 -9.25
C ILE A 229 -8.37 -11.50 -10.48
N TYR A 230 -7.39 -11.92 -11.28
CA TYR A 230 -7.04 -11.21 -12.53
C TYR A 230 -8.18 -11.26 -13.54
N ASP A 231 -8.74 -12.45 -13.75
CA ASP A 231 -9.90 -12.63 -14.63
C ASP A 231 -11.09 -11.79 -14.15
N LEU A 232 -11.26 -11.70 -12.83
CA LEU A 232 -12.29 -10.85 -12.23
C LEU A 232 -12.04 -9.37 -12.49
N MET A 233 -10.85 -8.85 -12.20
CA MET A 233 -10.51 -7.43 -12.39
C MET A 233 -10.67 -6.97 -13.85
N ASN A 234 -10.38 -7.86 -14.81
CA ASN A 234 -10.58 -7.59 -16.24
C ASN A 234 -12.07 -7.52 -16.65
N LYS A 235 -12.98 -8.11 -15.87
CA LYS A 235 -14.43 -8.12 -16.15
C LYS A 235 -15.21 -7.05 -15.40
N ILE A 236 -14.62 -6.40 -14.38
CA ILE A 236 -15.28 -5.31 -13.65
C ILE A 236 -15.64 -4.17 -14.62
N PRO A 237 -16.92 -3.75 -14.69
CA PRO A 237 -17.37 -2.68 -15.57
C PRO A 237 -16.65 -1.36 -15.30
N SER A 238 -16.30 -0.64 -16.39
CA SER A 238 -15.50 0.58 -16.32
C SER A 238 -16.25 1.81 -15.79
N ASP A 239 -17.58 1.76 -15.76
CA ASP A 239 -18.50 2.85 -15.44
C ASP A 239 -18.96 2.89 -13.98
N LEU A 240 -18.46 1.98 -13.13
CA LEU A 240 -18.76 1.97 -11.71
C LEU A 240 -18.13 3.15 -10.97
N GLU A 241 -18.91 3.75 -10.06
CA GLU A 241 -18.46 4.85 -9.20
C GLU A 241 -17.27 4.45 -8.33
N ASN A 242 -17.31 3.26 -7.73
CA ASN A 242 -16.26 2.77 -6.81
C ASN A 242 -15.17 1.93 -7.50
N ILE A 243 -15.08 1.96 -8.84
CA ILE A 243 -14.19 1.04 -9.60
C ILE A 243 -12.74 1.06 -9.12
N ALA A 244 -12.18 2.24 -8.85
CA ALA A 244 -10.80 2.37 -8.41
C ALA A 244 -10.58 1.73 -7.04
N HIS A 245 -11.54 1.88 -6.12
CA HIS A 245 -11.48 1.26 -4.79
C HIS A 245 -11.62 -0.27 -4.87
N ILE A 246 -12.59 -0.76 -5.65
CA ILE A 246 -12.79 -2.19 -5.86
C ILE A 246 -11.54 -2.84 -6.44
N LYS A 247 -10.97 -2.26 -7.52
CA LYS A 247 -9.74 -2.78 -8.15
C LYS A 247 -8.53 -2.67 -7.25
N ARG A 248 -8.39 -1.60 -6.45
CA ARG A 248 -7.34 -1.49 -5.44
C ARG A 248 -7.42 -2.59 -4.38
N ASN A 249 -8.61 -2.91 -3.89
CA ASN A 249 -8.80 -3.97 -2.91
C ASN A 249 -8.34 -5.32 -3.47
N PHE A 250 -8.81 -5.69 -4.66
CA PHE A 250 -8.36 -6.92 -5.33
C PHE A 250 -6.87 -6.94 -5.68
N PHE A 251 -6.32 -5.81 -6.14
CA PHE A 251 -4.89 -5.65 -6.37
C PHE A 251 -4.07 -5.87 -5.10
N SER A 252 -4.50 -5.30 -3.97
CA SER A 252 -3.90 -5.51 -2.67
C SER A 252 -4.06 -6.96 -2.18
N THR A 253 -5.18 -7.62 -2.46
CA THR A 253 -5.37 -9.06 -2.20
C THR A 253 -4.29 -9.88 -2.91
N CYS A 254 -4.02 -9.62 -4.20
CA CYS A 254 -2.93 -10.30 -4.94
C CYS A 254 -1.56 -10.00 -4.31
N GLY A 255 -1.31 -8.75 -3.93
CA GLY A 255 -0.09 -8.33 -3.26
C GLY A 255 0.15 -9.07 -1.94
N ASN A 256 -0.88 -9.17 -1.09
CA ASN A 256 -0.82 -9.91 0.17
C ASN A 256 -0.47 -11.39 -0.07
N ILE A 257 -1.21 -12.06 -0.96
CA ILE A 257 -1.01 -13.50 -1.24
C ILE A 257 0.42 -13.76 -1.75
N SER A 258 0.88 -12.97 -2.72
CA SER A 258 2.21 -13.14 -3.32
C SER A 258 3.38 -12.81 -2.38
N SER A 259 3.11 -12.17 -1.24
CA SER A 259 4.11 -11.79 -0.24
C SER A 259 4.27 -12.81 0.89
N TYR A 260 3.35 -13.78 1.00
CA TYR A 260 3.42 -14.80 2.02
C TYR A 260 4.64 -15.70 1.87
N ILE A 261 5.21 -16.10 3.01
CA ILE A 261 6.46 -16.88 3.05
C ILE A 261 6.31 -18.24 2.36
N ASP A 262 5.14 -18.88 2.54
CA ASP A 262 4.89 -20.21 2.01
C ASP A 262 4.24 -20.20 0.61
N TYR A 263 4.04 -19.02 0.01
CA TYR A 263 3.49 -18.93 -1.35
C TYR A 263 4.58 -19.08 -2.40
N ASP A 264 4.47 -20.12 -3.23
CA ASP A 264 5.42 -20.36 -4.31
C ASP A 264 5.08 -19.54 -5.57
N ASN A 265 5.61 -18.32 -5.63
CA ASN A 265 5.46 -17.44 -6.80
C ASN A 265 6.03 -18.05 -8.09
N MET A 266 6.93 -19.04 -8.01
CA MET A 266 7.49 -19.68 -9.21
C MET A 266 6.45 -20.50 -9.98
N LEU A 267 5.42 -21.01 -9.30
CA LEU A 267 4.34 -21.78 -9.94
C LEU A 267 3.59 -20.95 -10.99
N ASP A 268 3.42 -19.65 -10.71
CA ASP A 268 2.68 -18.74 -11.58
C ASP A 268 3.58 -17.99 -12.58
N LEU A 269 4.91 -18.16 -12.53
CA LEU A 269 5.86 -17.37 -13.34
C LEU A 269 5.55 -17.41 -14.84
N VAL A 270 5.28 -18.61 -15.37
CA VAL A 270 4.99 -18.81 -16.80
C VAL A 270 3.76 -18.01 -17.21
N LEU A 271 2.63 -18.27 -16.56
CA LEU A 271 1.37 -17.64 -16.91
C LEU A 271 1.39 -16.13 -16.65
N ASN A 272 2.08 -15.70 -15.58
CA ASN A 272 2.23 -14.28 -15.27
C ASN A 272 3.02 -13.56 -16.36
N SER A 273 4.12 -14.16 -16.83
CA SER A 273 4.95 -13.58 -17.89
C SER A 273 4.21 -13.47 -19.22
N GLU A 274 3.43 -14.49 -19.59
CA GLU A 274 2.60 -14.51 -20.80
C GLU A 274 1.47 -13.49 -20.72
N ASN A 275 0.82 -13.37 -19.56
CA ASN A 275 -0.25 -12.40 -19.37
C ASN A 275 0.28 -10.98 -19.39
N LEU A 276 1.42 -10.69 -18.78
CA LEU A 276 1.96 -9.32 -18.67
C LEU A 276 2.20 -8.66 -20.04
N ILE A 277 2.57 -9.44 -21.07
CA ILE A 277 2.82 -8.93 -22.42
C ILE A 277 1.53 -8.78 -23.26
N LYS A 278 0.36 -9.21 -22.77
CA LYS A 278 -0.92 -9.05 -23.50
C LYS A 278 -1.34 -7.58 -23.50
N THR A 279 -1.73 -7.07 -24.67
CA THR A 279 -1.99 -5.64 -24.88
C THR A 279 -3.30 -5.09 -24.30
N ASN A 280 -4.14 -5.94 -23.69
CA ASN A 280 -5.50 -5.60 -23.25
C ASN A 280 -5.77 -5.89 -21.76
N ASN A 281 -4.75 -6.12 -20.95
CA ASN A 281 -4.98 -6.31 -19.52
C ASN A 281 -5.37 -4.99 -18.85
N ASP A 282 -6.20 -5.11 -17.84
CA ASP A 282 -6.38 -4.06 -16.85
C ASP A 282 -5.04 -3.61 -16.25
N LEU A 283 -4.90 -2.31 -16.00
CA LEU A 283 -3.64 -1.72 -15.53
C LEU A 283 -3.24 -2.19 -14.12
N TYR A 284 -4.21 -2.49 -13.25
CA TYR A 284 -3.93 -3.09 -11.94
C TYR A 284 -3.45 -4.54 -12.09
N VAL A 285 -4.04 -5.30 -13.02
CA VAL A 285 -3.60 -6.66 -13.34
C VAL A 285 -2.16 -6.66 -13.84
N ALA A 286 -1.82 -5.81 -14.81
CA ALA A 286 -0.46 -5.70 -15.32
C ALA A 286 0.55 -5.29 -14.22
N ALA A 287 0.17 -4.39 -13.32
CA ALA A 287 1.00 -4.04 -12.18
C ALA A 287 1.20 -5.21 -11.20
N ALA A 288 0.14 -5.96 -10.88
CA ALA A 288 0.20 -7.10 -9.98
C ALA A 288 1.10 -8.21 -10.55
N LEU A 289 0.94 -8.51 -11.84
CA LEU A 289 1.78 -9.47 -12.58
C LEU A 289 3.27 -9.11 -12.47
N ALA A 290 3.63 -7.83 -12.63
CA ALA A 290 5.01 -7.37 -12.49
C ALA A 290 5.54 -7.58 -11.06
N ILE A 291 4.73 -7.30 -10.04
CA ILE A 291 5.08 -7.50 -8.62
C ILE A 291 5.32 -8.99 -8.34
N LEU A 292 4.40 -9.86 -8.77
CA LEU A 292 4.52 -11.31 -8.57
C LEU A 292 5.80 -11.88 -9.18
N ILE A 293 6.11 -11.49 -10.42
CA ILE A 293 7.36 -11.91 -11.07
C ILE A 293 8.58 -11.40 -10.28
N GLY A 294 8.50 -10.20 -9.72
CA GLY A 294 9.52 -9.68 -8.81
C GLY A 294 9.65 -10.51 -7.52
N ASN A 295 8.54 -11.00 -6.96
CA ASN A 295 8.50 -11.80 -5.73
C ASN A 295 9.05 -13.23 -5.90
N CYS A 296 9.25 -13.71 -7.14
CA CYS A 296 9.99 -14.94 -7.40
C CYS A 296 11.46 -14.88 -6.95
N VAL A 297 12.00 -13.68 -6.72
CA VAL A 297 13.43 -13.47 -6.42
C VAL A 297 13.65 -13.26 -4.93
N SER A 298 14.24 -14.26 -4.27
CA SER A 298 14.66 -14.22 -2.87
C SER A 298 16.18 -14.14 -2.67
N SER A 299 16.96 -14.39 -3.73
CA SER A 299 18.42 -14.43 -3.71
C SER A 299 19.01 -14.09 -5.08
N LYS A 300 20.34 -14.03 -5.19
CA LYS A 300 21.00 -13.79 -6.48
C LYS A 300 20.88 -14.99 -7.42
N GLU A 301 20.86 -16.20 -6.87
CA GLU A 301 20.68 -17.46 -7.59
C GLU A 301 19.28 -17.54 -8.20
N THR A 302 18.24 -17.28 -7.40
CA THR A 302 16.85 -17.25 -7.90
C THR A 302 16.62 -16.12 -8.90
N GLN A 303 17.30 -14.97 -8.74
CA GLN A 303 17.28 -13.92 -9.76
C GLN A 303 17.74 -14.44 -11.13
N LEU A 304 18.86 -15.17 -11.17
CA LEU A 304 19.40 -15.72 -12.43
C LEU A 304 18.45 -16.76 -13.02
N GLU A 305 17.92 -17.65 -12.18
CA GLU A 305 16.97 -18.67 -12.59
C GLU A 305 15.71 -18.05 -13.22
N VAL A 306 15.10 -17.06 -12.56
CA VAL A 306 13.91 -16.35 -13.08
C VAL A 306 14.23 -15.69 -14.41
N ILE A 307 15.35 -14.97 -14.54
CA ILE A 307 15.72 -14.33 -15.81
C ILE A 307 15.90 -15.37 -16.92
N ASP A 308 16.57 -16.49 -16.65
CA ASP A 308 16.76 -17.55 -17.64
C ASP A 308 15.44 -18.19 -18.09
N GLN A 309 14.49 -18.38 -17.17
CA GLN A 309 13.15 -18.83 -17.53
C GLN A 309 12.40 -17.80 -18.36
N LEU A 310 12.42 -16.53 -17.96
CA LEU A 310 11.77 -15.44 -18.70
C LEU A 310 12.32 -15.28 -20.13
N ARG A 311 13.63 -15.53 -20.35
CA ARG A 311 14.24 -15.57 -21.69
C ARG A 311 13.70 -16.70 -22.55
N GLN A 312 13.39 -17.86 -21.98
CA GLN A 312 12.88 -19.02 -22.72
C GLN A 312 11.38 -18.93 -23.03
N LEU A 313 10.64 -18.15 -22.24
CA LEU A 313 9.18 -18.01 -22.32
C LEU A 313 8.79 -16.85 -23.24
N ALA A 314 8.34 -15.73 -22.66
CA ALA A 314 7.85 -14.54 -23.36
C ALA A 314 8.97 -13.62 -23.89
N GLY A 315 10.22 -13.87 -23.51
CA GLY A 315 11.38 -13.03 -23.83
C GLY A 315 11.60 -11.94 -22.79
N PHE A 316 12.77 -11.93 -22.16
CA PHE A 316 13.09 -11.04 -21.03
C PHE A 316 12.95 -9.55 -21.39
N GLU A 317 13.39 -9.16 -22.59
CA GLU A 317 13.26 -7.80 -23.10
C GLU A 317 11.81 -7.34 -23.23
N ALA A 318 10.93 -8.17 -23.78
CA ALA A 318 9.51 -7.85 -23.94
C ALA A 318 8.83 -7.65 -22.58
N ILE A 319 9.21 -8.44 -21.57
CA ILE A 319 8.71 -8.31 -20.20
C ILE A 319 9.17 -7.00 -19.56
N VAL A 320 10.48 -6.69 -19.65
CA VAL A 320 11.05 -5.43 -19.15
C VAL A 320 10.35 -4.23 -19.79
N GLU A 321 10.15 -4.27 -21.11
CA GLU A 321 9.43 -3.22 -21.83
C GLU A 321 7.95 -3.13 -21.43
N ALA A 322 7.27 -4.26 -21.20
CA ALA A 322 5.89 -4.26 -20.74
C ALA A 322 5.73 -3.55 -19.37
N VAL A 323 6.61 -3.83 -18.41
CA VAL A 323 6.62 -3.16 -17.10
C VAL A 323 6.93 -1.66 -17.25
N LEU A 324 7.96 -1.32 -18.04
CA LEU A 324 8.37 0.07 -18.23
C LEU A 324 7.30 0.91 -18.95
N ARG A 325 6.60 0.29 -19.91
CA ARG A 325 5.62 0.97 -20.76
C ARG A 325 4.23 1.02 -20.15
N LEU A 326 4.01 0.41 -18.98
CA LEU A 326 2.74 0.41 -18.25
C LEU A 326 2.11 1.81 -18.25
N GLN A 327 0.87 1.89 -18.76
CA GLN A 327 0.15 3.16 -18.83
C GLN A 327 -0.24 3.63 -17.43
N PHE A 328 -0.36 4.95 -17.28
CA PHE A 328 -0.80 5.52 -16.01
C PHE A 328 -2.34 5.47 -15.93
N GLY A 329 -2.86 4.75 -14.95
CA GLY A 329 -4.25 4.87 -14.49
C GLY A 329 -4.34 5.33 -13.03
N ASP A 330 -3.43 4.83 -12.18
CA ASP A 330 -3.40 5.07 -10.75
C ASP A 330 -1.95 5.02 -10.23
N VAL A 331 -1.62 5.82 -9.20
CA VAL A 331 -0.29 5.86 -8.60
C VAL A 331 0.12 4.50 -8.02
N VAL A 332 -0.83 3.76 -7.42
CA VAL A 332 -0.55 2.43 -6.81
C VAL A 332 0.02 1.41 -7.79
N GLN A 333 -0.28 1.56 -9.08
CA GLN A 333 0.22 0.68 -10.13
C GLN A 333 1.75 0.75 -10.27
N TYR A 334 2.38 1.85 -9.85
CA TYR A 334 3.84 1.98 -9.85
C TYR A 334 4.56 1.16 -8.78
N GLN A 335 3.82 0.45 -7.90
CA GLN A 335 4.40 -0.66 -7.15
C GLN A 335 4.99 -1.72 -8.08
N ALA A 336 4.58 -1.80 -9.36
CA ALA A 336 5.20 -2.61 -10.41
C ALA A 336 6.72 -2.42 -10.55
N LEU A 337 7.28 -1.26 -10.15
CA LEU A 337 8.72 -1.04 -10.11
C LEU A 337 9.46 -1.99 -9.15
N HIS A 338 8.74 -2.70 -8.27
CA HIS A 338 9.25 -3.81 -7.48
C HIS A 338 9.92 -4.88 -8.36
N PHE A 339 9.36 -5.14 -9.55
CA PHE A 339 9.97 -5.99 -10.58
C PHE A 339 11.44 -5.62 -10.81
N PHE A 340 11.70 -4.34 -11.12
CA PHE A 340 13.05 -3.86 -11.38
C PHE A 340 13.94 -3.91 -10.14
N ASN A 341 13.38 -3.65 -8.96
CA ASN A 341 14.17 -3.73 -7.73
C ASN A 341 14.75 -5.14 -7.49
N ASN A 342 14.07 -6.18 -7.94
CA ASN A 342 14.51 -7.56 -7.74
C ASN A 342 15.19 -8.16 -8.98
N LEU A 343 14.83 -7.75 -10.19
CA LEU A 343 15.37 -8.29 -11.46
C LEU A 343 16.39 -7.36 -12.15
N PHE A 344 16.92 -6.35 -11.46
CA PHE A 344 17.91 -5.44 -12.06
C PHE A 344 19.25 -6.12 -12.41
N THR A 345 19.64 -5.97 -13.67
CA THR A 345 20.91 -6.42 -14.26
C THR A 345 21.43 -5.36 -15.26
N ASP A 346 22.65 -5.55 -15.78
CA ASP A 346 23.19 -4.73 -16.87
C ASP A 346 22.25 -4.74 -18.10
N GLU A 347 21.77 -5.93 -18.49
CA GLU A 347 20.80 -6.10 -19.58
C GLU A 347 19.48 -5.33 -19.32
N THR A 348 18.97 -5.37 -18.09
CA THR A 348 17.76 -4.60 -17.72
C THR A 348 17.99 -3.10 -17.89
N ALA A 349 19.16 -2.61 -17.44
CA ALA A 349 19.52 -1.21 -17.58
C ALA A 349 19.65 -0.81 -19.06
N ASP A 350 20.23 -1.68 -19.88
CA ASP A 350 20.39 -1.48 -21.33
C ASP A 350 19.04 -1.33 -22.04
N ILE A 351 18.05 -2.14 -21.66
CA ILE A 351 16.69 -2.06 -22.22
C ILE A 351 15.99 -0.76 -21.76
N ILE A 352 16.06 -0.43 -20.47
CA ILE A 352 15.41 0.77 -19.92
C ILE A 352 16.00 2.05 -20.53
N LEU A 353 17.31 2.08 -20.74
CA LEU A 353 18.06 3.22 -21.26
C LEU A 353 18.17 3.24 -22.80
N LYS A 354 17.21 2.65 -23.51
CA LYS A 354 17.04 2.92 -24.94
C LYS A 354 16.36 4.27 -25.15
N GLU A 355 16.71 4.94 -26.24
CA GLU A 355 16.14 6.25 -26.60
C GLU A 355 14.61 6.24 -26.72
N GLU A 356 14.05 5.18 -27.31
CA GLU A 356 12.60 4.96 -27.42
C GLU A 356 11.87 4.83 -26.07
N ASN A 357 12.60 4.54 -24.99
CA ASN A 357 12.05 4.33 -23.66
C ASN A 357 12.13 5.57 -22.75
N ILE A 358 12.80 6.64 -23.19
CA ILE A 358 12.98 7.88 -22.40
C ILE A 358 11.64 8.46 -21.94
N SER A 359 10.66 8.58 -22.84
CA SER A 359 9.36 9.18 -22.51
C SER A 359 8.59 8.40 -21.44
N HIS A 360 8.79 7.08 -21.37
CA HIS A 360 8.18 6.24 -20.34
C HIS A 360 8.82 6.49 -18.98
N LEU A 361 10.14 6.59 -18.93
CA LEU A 361 10.87 6.91 -17.70
C LEU A 361 10.52 8.31 -17.17
N VAL A 362 10.38 9.30 -18.07
CA VAL A 362 9.92 10.67 -17.72
C VAL A 362 8.51 10.63 -17.13
N ARG A 363 7.59 9.85 -17.72
CA ARG A 363 6.23 9.71 -17.19
C ARG A 363 6.21 9.10 -15.79
N ILE A 364 6.92 7.97 -15.60
CA ILE A 364 7.04 7.29 -14.30
C ILE A 364 7.55 8.26 -13.24
N SER A 365 8.66 8.93 -13.55
CA SER A 365 9.34 9.86 -12.65
C SER A 365 8.41 11.01 -12.26
N LYS A 366 7.68 11.57 -13.23
CA LYS A 366 6.75 12.67 -12.98
C LYS A 366 5.63 12.25 -12.03
N VAL A 367 4.95 11.15 -12.34
CA VAL A 367 3.80 10.73 -11.54
C VAL A 367 4.24 10.39 -10.12
N VAL A 368 5.33 9.66 -9.94
CA VAL A 368 5.78 9.26 -8.61
C VAL A 368 6.24 10.48 -7.81
N VAL A 369 7.07 11.36 -8.40
CA VAL A 369 7.56 12.56 -7.72
C VAL A 369 6.41 13.50 -7.31
N ASP A 370 5.44 13.72 -8.19
CA ASP A 370 4.29 14.60 -7.89
C ASP A 370 3.41 14.03 -6.76
N ASN A 371 3.49 12.73 -6.46
CA ASN A 371 2.60 12.03 -5.53
C ASN A 371 3.31 11.39 -4.30
N CYS A 372 4.64 11.39 -4.23
CA CYS A 372 5.39 10.65 -3.21
C CYS A 372 5.13 11.14 -1.77
N LYS A 373 4.66 12.38 -1.62
CA LYS A 373 4.22 12.94 -0.33
C LYS A 373 3.04 12.17 0.28
N TYR A 374 2.13 11.71 -0.58
CA TYR A 374 0.92 10.98 -0.20
C TYR A 374 1.16 9.47 -0.23
N TYR A 375 1.98 8.99 -1.18
CA TYR A 375 2.28 7.58 -1.40
C TYR A 375 3.76 7.28 -1.14
N LYS A 376 4.17 7.38 0.13
CA LYS A 376 5.58 7.25 0.55
C LYS A 376 6.21 5.91 0.18
N GLU A 377 5.46 4.82 0.30
CA GLU A 377 5.91 3.47 -0.03
C GLU A 377 6.27 3.34 -1.52
N ILE A 378 5.46 3.94 -2.39
CA ILE A 378 5.69 3.96 -3.84
C ILE A 378 6.91 4.82 -4.17
N GLY A 379 7.05 5.96 -3.50
CA GLY A 379 8.28 6.77 -3.56
C GLY A 379 9.52 5.96 -3.18
N GLY A 380 9.45 5.19 -2.09
CA GLY A 380 10.54 4.31 -1.66
C GLY A 380 10.92 3.24 -2.69
N ILE A 381 9.94 2.59 -3.32
CA ILE A 381 10.16 1.62 -4.41
C ILE A 381 10.85 2.29 -5.60
N TYR A 382 10.36 3.48 -5.99
CA TYR A 382 10.92 4.27 -7.09
C TYR A 382 12.37 4.69 -6.82
N TYR A 383 12.68 5.25 -5.65
CA TYR A 383 14.06 5.66 -5.34
C TYR A 383 15.01 4.46 -5.31
N LYS A 384 14.58 3.30 -4.80
CA LYS A 384 15.37 2.06 -4.87
C LYS A 384 15.65 1.64 -6.32
N PHE A 385 14.66 1.77 -7.20
CA PHE A 385 14.79 1.52 -8.63
C PHE A 385 15.78 2.51 -9.26
N MET A 386 15.65 3.81 -9.00
CA MET A 386 16.53 4.84 -9.53
C MET A 386 17.98 4.65 -9.09
N ARG A 387 18.25 4.25 -7.84
CA ARG A 387 19.62 3.93 -7.39
C ARG A 387 20.26 2.83 -8.22
N LYS A 388 19.51 1.75 -8.49
CA LYS A 388 19.96 0.63 -9.31
C LYS A 388 20.19 1.07 -10.75
N LEU A 389 19.24 1.81 -11.32
CA LEU A 389 19.36 2.37 -12.68
C LEU A 389 20.60 3.24 -12.83
N VAL A 390 20.86 4.14 -11.89
CA VAL A 390 22.01 5.04 -11.97
C VAL A 390 23.33 4.29 -11.78
N THR A 391 23.39 3.41 -10.78
CA THR A 391 24.62 2.68 -10.43
C THR A 391 25.04 1.69 -11.51
N THR A 392 24.07 1.05 -12.17
CA THR A 392 24.32 0.00 -13.16
C THR A 392 24.27 0.54 -14.58
N GLY A 393 23.27 1.38 -14.89
CA GLY A 393 22.96 1.79 -16.25
C GLY A 393 23.89 2.85 -16.84
N PHE A 394 24.60 3.61 -15.99
CA PHE A 394 25.56 4.64 -16.43
C PHE A 394 27.02 4.27 -16.14
N VAL A 395 27.32 2.98 -16.05
CA VAL A 395 28.70 2.49 -16.10
C VAL A 395 29.17 2.50 -17.56
N GLY A 396 30.24 3.25 -17.87
CA GLY A 396 30.81 3.34 -19.22
C GLY A 396 30.42 4.61 -19.99
N ASP A 397 30.32 4.51 -21.32
CA ASP A 397 30.30 5.70 -22.22
C ASP A 397 28.90 6.30 -22.46
N ARG A 398 27.89 5.91 -21.67
CA ARG A 398 26.53 6.43 -21.84
C ARG A 398 26.42 7.88 -21.40
N ASN A 399 25.79 8.69 -22.24
CA ASN A 399 25.54 10.10 -21.92
C ASN A 399 24.34 10.24 -20.97
N VAL A 400 24.64 10.49 -19.69
CA VAL A 400 23.65 10.67 -18.61
C VAL A 400 22.66 11.80 -18.92
N PHE A 401 23.09 12.84 -19.65
CA PHE A 401 22.27 14.03 -19.92
C PHE A 401 21.14 13.81 -20.94
N LEU A 402 21.12 12.68 -21.66
CA LEU A 402 19.96 12.31 -22.50
C LEU A 402 18.67 12.14 -21.69
N TYR A 403 18.80 11.90 -20.39
CA TYR A 403 17.70 11.69 -19.45
C TYR A 403 17.44 12.92 -18.57
N GLY A 404 17.89 14.11 -19.01
CA GLY A 404 17.82 15.36 -18.24
C GLY A 404 16.45 15.68 -17.64
N ASP A 405 15.37 15.40 -18.35
CA ASP A 405 14.00 15.64 -17.87
C ASP A 405 13.64 14.77 -16.65
N VAL A 406 14.10 13.51 -16.62
CA VAL A 406 13.96 12.62 -15.46
C VAL A 406 14.69 13.20 -14.26
N TRP A 407 15.92 13.66 -14.47
CA TRP A 407 16.77 14.23 -13.43
C TRP A 407 16.25 15.55 -12.89
N ASN A 408 15.70 16.40 -13.75
CA ASN A 408 15.12 17.67 -13.34
C ASN A 408 13.87 17.47 -12.48
N GLN A 409 13.02 16.47 -12.82
CA GLN A 409 11.89 16.10 -11.98
C GLN A 409 12.34 15.62 -10.61
N LEU A 410 13.32 14.70 -10.57
CA LEU A 410 13.92 14.22 -9.32
C LEU A 410 14.44 15.38 -8.47
N ALA A 411 15.24 16.28 -9.06
CA ALA A 411 15.84 17.41 -8.34
C ALA A 411 14.78 18.36 -7.77
N SER A 412 13.63 18.52 -8.46
CA SER A 412 12.52 19.36 -8.01
C SER A 412 11.62 18.73 -6.93
N ALA A 413 11.76 17.43 -6.66
CA ALA A 413 10.95 16.73 -5.68
C ALA A 413 11.13 17.30 -4.26
N GLU A 414 10.09 17.24 -3.43
CA GLU A 414 10.23 17.49 -1.98
C GLU A 414 11.27 16.53 -1.37
N SER A 415 12.00 16.98 -0.35
CA SER A 415 13.05 16.18 0.28
C SER A 415 12.47 14.90 0.89
N ASP A 416 12.95 13.75 0.42
CA ASP A 416 12.62 12.42 0.91
C ASP A 416 13.91 11.63 1.22
N SER A 417 13.86 10.70 2.17
CA SER A 417 15.05 9.97 2.63
C SER A 417 15.73 9.15 1.53
N GLY A 418 15.01 8.75 0.48
CA GLY A 418 15.58 8.04 -0.67
C GLY A 418 16.21 8.95 -1.74
N LYS A 419 15.78 10.21 -1.82
CA LYS A 419 16.13 11.13 -2.92
C LYS A 419 17.63 11.49 -2.93
N GLY A 420 18.16 11.92 -1.80
CA GLY A 420 19.54 12.43 -1.72
C GLY A 420 20.60 11.39 -2.11
N GLU A 421 20.35 10.10 -1.86
CA GLU A 421 21.24 9.03 -2.30
C GLU A 421 21.25 8.87 -3.82
N VAL A 422 20.09 8.98 -4.48
CA VAL A 422 20.00 8.97 -5.94
C VAL A 422 20.72 10.16 -6.54
N GLU A 423 20.57 11.35 -5.96
CA GLU A 423 21.24 12.58 -6.43
C GLU A 423 22.77 12.49 -6.32
N MET A 424 23.28 11.93 -5.22
CA MET A 424 24.71 11.67 -5.05
C MET A 424 25.23 10.64 -6.07
N LEU A 425 24.50 9.55 -6.32
CA LEU A 425 24.85 8.56 -7.35
C LEU A 425 24.80 9.18 -8.75
N LEU A 426 23.84 10.05 -9.02
CA LEU A 426 23.72 10.74 -10.30
C LEU A 426 24.90 11.67 -10.53
N LEU A 427 25.33 12.41 -9.49
CA LEU A 427 26.53 13.23 -9.56
C LEU A 427 27.79 12.38 -9.80
N GLN A 428 27.91 11.20 -9.19
CA GLN A 428 28.99 10.25 -9.49
C GLN A 428 28.96 9.82 -10.97
N ALA A 429 27.79 9.40 -11.48
CA ALA A 429 27.64 8.96 -12.86
C ALA A 429 27.97 10.08 -13.87
N ILE A 430 27.48 11.29 -13.63
CA ILE A 430 27.81 12.49 -14.40
C ILE A 430 29.33 12.76 -14.36
N SER A 431 29.96 12.53 -13.21
CA SER A 431 31.40 12.75 -13.02
C SER A 431 32.27 11.72 -13.75
N THR A 432 31.76 10.53 -14.02
CA THR A 432 32.50 9.45 -14.70
C THR A 432 32.13 9.29 -16.17
N SER A 433 31.02 9.89 -16.61
CA SER A 433 30.56 9.81 -17.99
C SER A 433 31.43 10.66 -18.93
N PRO A 434 31.67 10.24 -20.19
CA PRO A 434 32.47 10.97 -21.18
C PRO A 434 31.71 12.17 -21.74
N VAL A 435 31.31 13.10 -20.87
CA VAL A 435 30.50 14.25 -21.22
C VAL A 435 31.39 15.40 -21.69
N SER A 436 31.01 16.05 -22.79
CA SER A 436 31.69 17.28 -23.24
C SER A 436 31.45 18.45 -22.27
N LYS A 437 32.43 19.36 -22.17
CA LYS A 437 32.29 20.60 -21.40
C LYS A 437 31.01 21.39 -21.76
N THR A 438 30.63 21.39 -23.04
CA THR A 438 29.40 22.04 -23.53
C THR A 438 28.14 21.44 -22.92
N GLN A 439 28.07 20.11 -22.79
CA GLN A 439 26.92 19.43 -22.18
C GLN A 439 26.87 19.67 -20.67
N TRP A 440 28.01 19.75 -19.99
CA TRP A 440 28.06 20.14 -18.59
C TRP A 440 27.49 21.54 -18.36
N ILE A 441 27.91 22.52 -19.18
CA ILE A 441 27.43 23.90 -19.12
C ILE A 441 25.92 23.96 -19.41
N ALA A 442 25.45 23.25 -20.44
CA ALA A 442 24.04 23.20 -20.81
C ALA A 442 23.15 22.64 -19.69
N ASN A 443 23.70 21.79 -18.82
CA ASN A 443 22.99 21.18 -17.69
C ASN A 443 23.44 21.72 -16.33
N SER A 444 24.04 22.92 -16.30
CA SER A 444 24.61 23.52 -15.10
C SER A 444 23.60 23.70 -13.97
N ALA A 445 22.32 23.93 -14.26
CA ALA A 445 21.28 24.04 -13.24
C ALA A 445 21.06 22.72 -12.47
N LEU A 446 20.98 21.59 -13.19
CA LEU A 446 20.89 20.27 -12.58
C LEU A 446 22.13 19.99 -11.72
N VAL A 447 23.32 20.20 -12.28
CA VAL A 447 24.59 20.00 -11.56
C VAL A 447 24.63 20.84 -10.28
N GLN A 448 24.21 22.10 -10.33
CA GLN A 448 24.14 22.97 -9.16
C GLN A 448 23.23 22.42 -8.06
N ASN A 449 22.07 21.87 -8.42
CA ASN A 449 21.15 21.25 -7.44
C ASN A 449 21.79 20.00 -6.80
N LEU A 450 22.42 19.13 -7.60
CA LEU A 450 23.09 17.93 -7.10
C LEU A 450 24.28 18.27 -6.17
N LEU A 451 25.02 19.33 -6.50
CA LEU A 451 26.11 19.84 -5.66
C LEU A 451 25.57 20.41 -4.34
N ALA A 452 24.48 21.18 -4.38
CA ALA A 452 23.86 21.74 -3.18
C ALA A 452 23.41 20.64 -2.21
N GLU A 453 22.79 19.58 -2.72
CA GLU A 453 22.40 18.42 -1.90
C GLU A 453 23.63 17.68 -1.33
N THR A 454 24.62 17.39 -2.18
CA THR A 454 25.84 16.68 -1.75
C THR A 454 26.58 17.46 -0.66
N LEU A 455 26.64 18.79 -0.79
CA LEU A 455 27.38 19.67 0.11
C LEU A 455 26.55 20.22 1.28
N SER A 456 25.27 19.90 1.40
CA SER A 456 24.42 20.34 2.51
C SER A 456 24.94 19.81 3.85
N VAL A 457 24.82 20.64 4.90
CA VAL A 457 25.49 20.46 6.21
C VAL A 457 24.47 20.46 7.38
N GLU A 458 23.19 20.25 7.11
CA GLU A 458 22.14 20.44 8.12
C GLU A 458 22.02 19.25 9.09
N GLY A 459 22.14 19.53 10.39
CA GLY A 459 21.83 18.60 11.49
C GLY A 459 22.97 17.68 11.96
N THR A 460 22.65 16.78 12.90
CA THR A 460 23.52 15.67 13.29
C THR A 460 23.57 14.64 12.17
N ILE A 461 24.72 14.50 11.55
CA ILE A 461 24.86 13.70 10.33
C ILE A 461 25.10 12.22 10.67
N ASP A 462 24.26 11.34 10.13
CA ASP A 462 24.51 9.90 10.13
C ASP A 462 25.82 9.57 9.40
N GLY A 463 26.68 8.74 10.00
CA GLY A 463 27.98 8.38 9.43
C GLY A 463 27.87 7.69 8.07
N THR A 464 26.74 7.02 7.78
CA THR A 464 26.48 6.41 6.46
C THR A 464 26.30 7.49 5.39
N LEU A 465 25.51 8.53 5.67
CA LEU A 465 25.29 9.66 4.78
C LEU A 465 26.58 10.46 4.54
N ILE A 466 27.39 10.68 5.59
CA ILE A 466 28.71 11.31 5.45
C ILE A 466 29.58 10.53 4.46
N LEU A 467 29.67 9.21 4.62
CA LEU A 467 30.49 8.39 3.74
C LEU A 467 30.03 8.47 2.28
N ALA A 468 28.72 8.51 2.03
CA ALA A 468 28.17 8.69 0.69
C ALA A 468 28.53 10.06 0.08
N LYS A 469 28.43 11.14 0.87
CA LYS A 469 28.85 12.49 0.46
C LYS A 469 30.35 12.54 0.14
N ILE A 470 31.19 11.99 1.02
CA ILE A 470 32.65 11.93 0.83
C ILE A 470 33.01 11.13 -0.44
N LYS A 471 32.39 9.95 -0.64
CA LYS A 471 32.62 9.14 -1.84
C LYS A 471 32.24 9.91 -3.11
N THR A 472 31.12 10.61 -3.09
CA THR A 472 30.66 11.43 -4.22
C THR A 472 31.65 12.54 -4.54
N LEU A 473 32.14 13.26 -3.53
CA LEU A 473 33.15 14.31 -3.69
C LEU A 473 34.49 13.77 -4.18
N ALA A 474 34.89 12.58 -3.72
CA ALA A 474 36.09 11.90 -4.20
C ALA A 474 36.02 11.64 -5.71
N VAL A 475 34.91 11.06 -6.18
CA VAL A 475 34.69 10.76 -7.60
C VAL A 475 34.65 12.05 -8.43
N LEU A 476 33.96 13.09 -7.94
CA LEU A 476 33.89 14.38 -8.62
C LEU A 476 35.29 15.00 -8.79
N LEU A 477 36.05 15.13 -7.70
CA LEU A 477 37.36 15.79 -7.70
C LEU A 477 38.45 14.98 -8.42
N GLN A 478 38.30 13.66 -8.51
CA GLN A 478 39.20 12.80 -9.27
C GLN A 478 39.06 13.04 -10.78
N ASN A 479 37.82 13.26 -11.25
CA ASN A 479 37.52 13.37 -12.68
C ASN A 479 37.43 14.82 -13.19
N TYR A 480 37.14 15.79 -12.33
CA TYR A 480 37.03 17.21 -12.69
C TYR A 480 38.02 18.07 -11.90
N SER A 481 38.72 18.97 -12.59
CA SER A 481 39.52 19.99 -11.91
C SER A 481 38.63 21.11 -11.38
N CYS A 482 39.03 21.76 -10.27
CA CYS A 482 38.30 22.92 -9.77
C CYS A 482 38.28 24.07 -10.81
N THR A 483 39.33 24.21 -11.61
CA THR A 483 39.38 25.18 -12.72
C THR A 483 38.38 24.85 -13.83
N ASP A 484 38.15 23.57 -14.12
CA ASP A 484 37.15 23.16 -15.13
C ASP A 484 35.72 23.37 -14.62
N MET A 485 35.47 23.08 -13.35
CA MET A 485 34.19 23.37 -12.69
C MET A 485 33.91 24.87 -12.66
N GLU A 486 34.89 25.69 -12.27
CA GLU A 486 34.77 27.16 -12.27
C GLU A 486 34.50 27.71 -13.67
N ALA A 487 35.26 27.23 -14.68
CA ALA A 487 35.05 27.66 -16.05
C ALA A 487 33.68 27.24 -16.62
N SER A 488 33.04 26.22 -16.06
CA SER A 488 31.74 25.73 -16.53
C SER A 488 30.55 26.36 -15.81
N LEU A 489 30.69 26.67 -14.52
CA LEU A 489 29.65 27.32 -13.71
C LEU A 489 29.73 28.87 -13.77
N GLY A 490 30.90 29.39 -14.09
CA GLY A 490 31.26 30.79 -13.88
C GLY A 490 31.82 31.02 -12.46
N PRO A 491 32.74 31.99 -12.26
CA PRO A 491 33.42 32.20 -10.98
C PRO A 491 32.47 32.40 -9.78
N GLU A 492 31.50 33.32 -9.91
CA GLU A 492 30.56 33.63 -8.82
C GLU A 492 29.69 32.42 -8.44
N THR A 493 29.17 31.69 -9.43
CA THR A 493 28.36 30.49 -9.21
C THR A 493 29.18 29.35 -8.61
N PHE A 494 30.43 29.17 -9.05
CA PHE A 494 31.33 28.17 -8.49
C PHE A 494 31.62 28.43 -7.02
N VAL A 495 31.89 29.67 -6.65
CA VAL A 495 32.10 30.05 -5.24
C VAL A 495 30.85 29.74 -4.42
N LYS A 496 29.69 30.21 -4.88
CA LYS A 496 28.42 30.07 -4.15
C LYS A 496 27.94 28.63 -4.02
N THR A 497 28.03 27.83 -5.09
CA THR A 497 27.40 26.51 -5.15
C THR A 497 28.37 25.37 -4.82
N PHE A 498 29.68 25.60 -4.92
CA PHE A 498 30.69 24.58 -4.63
C PHE A 498 31.67 25.00 -3.54
N ALA A 499 32.46 26.05 -3.74
CA ALA A 499 33.61 26.33 -2.89
C ALA A 499 33.21 26.67 -1.44
N GLU A 500 32.23 27.55 -1.24
CA GLU A 500 31.79 27.94 0.11
C GLU A 500 31.08 26.79 0.86
N PRO A 501 30.12 26.06 0.25
CA PRO A 501 29.53 24.87 0.89
C PRO A 501 30.57 23.77 1.17
N PHE A 502 31.52 23.54 0.27
CA PHE A 502 32.61 22.59 0.46
C PHE A 502 33.49 22.96 1.66
N TYR A 503 33.87 24.24 1.78
CA TYR A 503 34.61 24.73 2.93
C TYR A 503 33.88 24.44 4.25
N LYS A 504 32.58 24.75 4.32
CA LYS A 504 31.74 24.50 5.51
C LYS A 504 31.66 23.02 5.86
N LEU A 505 31.48 22.16 4.88
CA LEU A 505 31.47 20.71 5.07
C LEU A 505 32.82 20.20 5.61
N MET A 506 33.94 20.64 5.02
CA MET A 506 35.27 20.22 5.47
C MET A 506 35.60 20.77 6.87
N GLU A 507 35.16 21.98 7.21
CA GLU A 507 35.31 22.55 8.54
C GLU A 507 34.55 21.71 9.59
N GLN A 508 33.29 21.37 9.30
CA GLN A 508 32.50 20.51 10.18
C GLN A 508 33.14 19.12 10.34
N LEU A 509 33.57 18.49 9.24
CA LEU A 509 34.26 17.20 9.30
C LEU A 509 35.56 17.28 10.11
N SER A 510 36.33 18.37 9.97
CA SER A 510 37.54 18.59 10.78
C SER A 510 37.22 18.66 12.28
N GLN A 511 36.12 19.31 12.66
CA GLN A 511 35.67 19.39 14.05
C GLN A 511 35.24 18.01 14.57
N THR A 512 34.40 17.28 13.82
CA THR A 512 33.94 15.94 14.19
C THR A 512 35.08 14.93 14.33
N LEU A 513 36.14 15.06 13.51
CA LEU A 513 37.33 14.22 13.61
C LEU A 513 38.19 14.54 14.84
N ALA A 514 38.20 15.80 15.29
CA ALA A 514 38.95 16.23 16.47
C ALA A 514 38.31 15.83 17.81
N GLU A 515 36.99 15.59 17.84
CA GLU A 515 36.28 15.15 19.04
C GLU A 515 36.72 13.73 19.49
N SER A 516 36.89 13.47 20.79
CA SER A 516 37.27 12.15 21.29
C SER A 516 36.04 11.26 21.51
N THR A 517 36.00 10.06 20.91
CA THR A 517 34.90 9.09 21.10
C THR A 517 35.25 8.03 22.14
N THR A 518 34.39 7.83 23.14
CA THR A 518 34.57 6.82 24.20
C THR A 518 33.87 5.48 23.89
N ASN A 519 33.15 5.37 22.77
CA ASN A 519 32.31 4.22 22.44
C ASN A 519 32.93 3.35 21.33
N HIS A 520 33.14 2.05 21.59
CA HIS A 520 33.90 1.15 20.71
C HIS A 520 33.26 0.88 19.34
N ASN A 521 31.92 0.78 19.25
CA ASN A 521 31.24 0.60 17.95
C ASN A 521 31.28 1.86 17.09
N ALA A 522 31.24 3.04 17.73
CA ALA A 522 31.41 4.32 17.04
C ALA A 522 32.86 4.53 16.55
N ALA A 523 33.84 3.83 17.12
CA ALA A 523 35.24 3.97 16.73
C ALA A 523 35.54 3.42 15.32
N GLY A 524 34.90 2.30 14.92
CA GLY A 524 35.09 1.71 13.59
C GLY A 524 34.54 2.58 12.46
N GLN A 525 33.30 3.05 12.60
CA GLN A 525 32.66 3.95 11.64
C GLN A 525 33.40 5.29 11.56
N LYS A 526 33.85 5.84 12.70
CA LYS A 526 34.66 7.05 12.74
C LYS A 526 36.02 6.88 12.05
N ALA A 527 36.68 5.74 12.20
CA ALA A 527 37.94 5.45 11.50
C ALA A 527 37.74 5.40 9.97
N ALA A 528 36.64 4.80 9.50
CA ALA A 528 36.29 4.80 8.09
C ALA A 528 36.02 6.22 7.57
N VAL A 529 35.24 7.02 8.30
CA VAL A 529 34.99 8.44 7.97
C VAL A 529 36.31 9.22 7.93
N ALA A 530 37.19 9.04 8.92
CA ALA A 530 38.49 9.71 8.97
C ALA A 530 39.36 9.40 7.74
N ASN A 531 39.53 8.12 7.41
CA ASN A 531 40.37 7.71 6.28
C ASN A 531 39.83 8.24 4.94
N ASN A 532 38.52 8.15 4.70
CA ASN A 532 37.91 8.65 3.47
C ASN A 532 37.95 10.19 3.40
N THR A 533 37.77 10.88 4.53
CA THR A 533 37.88 12.35 4.59
C THR A 533 39.30 12.81 4.26
N LYS A 534 40.34 12.14 4.79
CA LYS A 534 41.74 12.47 4.48
C LYS A 534 42.04 12.37 2.99
N TYR A 535 41.49 11.35 2.32
CA TYR A 535 41.64 11.18 0.88
C TYR A 535 41.04 12.36 0.10
N VAL A 536 39.78 12.71 0.37
CA VAL A 536 39.13 13.86 -0.27
C VAL A 536 39.84 15.18 0.05
N ALA A 537 40.26 15.36 1.30
CA ALA A 537 41.01 16.55 1.72
C ALA A 537 42.34 16.70 0.97
N ALA A 538 43.08 15.60 0.77
CA ALA A 538 44.34 15.63 0.03
C ALA A 538 44.13 16.05 -1.44
N ILE A 539 43.15 15.46 -2.12
CA ILE A 539 42.82 15.82 -3.51
C ILE A 539 42.36 17.27 -3.59
N ALA A 540 41.46 17.69 -2.70
CA ALA A 540 40.94 19.05 -2.68
C ALA A 540 42.08 20.07 -2.46
N ALA A 541 42.96 19.84 -1.49
CA ALA A 541 44.10 20.73 -1.24
C ALA A 541 45.00 20.87 -2.48
N GLU A 542 45.26 19.78 -3.19
CA GLU A 542 46.00 19.80 -4.45
C GLU A 542 45.27 20.63 -5.52
N LYS A 543 43.98 20.35 -5.76
CA LYS A 543 43.19 20.99 -6.82
C LYS A 543 42.96 22.49 -6.57
N PHE A 544 42.68 22.90 -5.33
CA PHE A 544 42.52 24.32 -4.98
C PHE A 544 43.85 25.09 -5.00
N SER A 545 45.00 24.42 -4.86
CA SER A 545 46.32 25.06 -4.99
C SER A 545 46.71 25.38 -6.44
N GLN A 546 45.97 24.85 -7.43
CA GLN A 546 46.26 25.05 -8.86
C GLN A 546 45.70 26.37 -9.42
N PHE A 547 44.86 27.08 -8.68
CA PHE A 547 44.35 28.39 -9.09
C PHE A 547 45.48 29.43 -9.11
N GLN A 548 45.65 30.09 -10.25
CA GLN A 548 46.70 31.11 -10.45
C GLN A 548 46.43 32.40 -9.65
N THR A 549 45.16 32.71 -9.40
CA THR A 549 44.74 33.88 -8.62
C THR A 549 44.08 33.39 -7.33
N PRO A 550 44.76 33.49 -6.18
CA PRO A 550 44.22 32.95 -4.93
C PRO A 550 43.11 33.86 -4.39
N GLU A 551 41.86 33.40 -4.49
CA GLU A 551 40.80 33.95 -3.65
C GLU A 551 41.05 33.56 -2.18
N PRO A 552 40.72 34.43 -1.21
CA PRO A 552 40.89 34.14 0.21
C PRO A 552 40.23 32.82 0.64
N LEU A 553 39.05 32.51 0.09
CA LEU A 553 38.32 31.27 0.37
C LEU A 553 39.09 30.02 -0.08
N TYR A 554 39.75 30.06 -1.24
CA TYR A 554 40.52 28.92 -1.75
C TYR A 554 41.69 28.58 -0.82
N GLN A 555 42.34 29.61 -0.25
CA GLN A 555 43.39 29.43 0.76
C GLN A 555 42.85 28.86 2.08
N GLN A 556 41.65 29.25 2.49
CA GLN A 556 40.98 28.68 3.67
C GLN A 556 40.66 27.19 3.47
N ILE A 557 40.17 26.81 2.28
CA ILE A 557 39.93 25.42 1.91
C ILE A 557 41.23 24.60 1.99
N VAL A 558 42.32 25.08 1.36
CA VAL A 558 43.63 24.41 1.41
C VAL A 558 44.11 24.24 2.85
N THR A 559 43.90 25.25 3.70
CA THR A 559 44.30 25.22 5.12
C THR A 559 43.54 24.16 5.91
N VAL A 560 42.21 24.13 5.81
CA VAL A 560 41.37 23.14 6.52
C VAL A 560 41.65 21.73 6.01
N CYS A 561 41.71 21.53 4.70
CA CYS A 561 42.04 20.23 4.11
C CYS A 561 43.43 19.74 4.55
N SER A 562 44.43 20.61 4.57
CA SER A 562 45.78 20.26 5.06
C SER A 562 45.81 19.90 6.54
N ALA A 563 44.95 20.50 7.36
CA ALA A 563 44.81 20.14 8.77
C ALA A 563 44.23 18.73 8.92
N ILE A 564 43.18 18.40 8.16
CA ILE A 564 42.54 17.08 8.18
C ILE A 564 43.50 15.97 7.75
N VAL A 565 44.38 16.22 6.76
CA VAL A 565 45.39 15.25 6.30
C VAL A 565 46.46 14.97 7.36
N ARG A 566 46.73 15.92 8.27
CA ARG A 566 47.75 15.78 9.33
C ARG A 566 47.23 15.09 10.59
N HIS A 567 45.94 15.22 10.87
CA HIS A 567 45.22 14.32 11.78
C HIS A 567 45.15 12.92 11.17
#